data_AF-E3N0R7-F1
#
_entry.id   AF-E3N0R7-F1
#
_cell.length_a   1.000
_cell.length_b   1.000
_cell.length_c   1.000
_cell.angle_alpha   90.00
_cell.angle_beta   90.00
_cell.angle_gamma   90.00
#
_symmetry.space_group_name_H-M   'P 1'
#
loop_
_entity.id
_entity.type
_entity.pdbx_description
1 polymer ?
#
loop_
_entity_poly.entity_id
_entity_poly.type
_entity_poly.pdbx_seq_one_letter_code
_entity_poly.pdbx_strand_id
1 'polypeptide(L)' 'MEHFSMNVRENVNEDNLLNGLDAVPFLEERTFHYSKEIDFPFETFSSGYDIKRMDGKKATITFVNSYPIRRIDFYIWP' A
#
# COMPACT_ATOMS: atom_id res chain seq x y z
N MET A 1 1.75 13.39 -1.95
CA MET A 1 1.30 12.07 -2.43
C MET A 1 0.05 11.67 -1.65
N GLU A 2 -0.82 10.85 -2.21
CA GLU A 2 -2.08 10.43 -1.57
C GLU A 2 -1.92 9.06 -0.92
N HIS A 3 -2.50 8.86 0.26
CA HIS A 3 -2.49 7.60 0.99
C HIS A 3 -3.91 7.19 1.33
N PHE A 4 -4.22 5.91 1.14
CA PHE A 4 -5.48 5.30 1.51
C PHE A 4 -5.19 4.07 2.38
N SER A 5 -5.80 4.00 3.56
CA SER A 5 -5.63 2.90 4.50
C SER A 5 -6.97 2.26 4.81
N MET A 6 -7.02 0.93 4.79
CA MET A 6 -8.19 0.14 5.11
C MET A 6 -7.86 -0.85 6.23
N ASN A 7 -8.69 -0.85 7.28
CA ASN A 7 -8.64 -1.87 8.34
C ASN A 7 -9.72 -2.91 8.07
N VAL A 8 -9.31 -4.16 7.87
CA VAL A 8 -10.17 -5.30 7.56
C VAL A 8 -10.15 -6.28 8.73
N ARG A 9 -11.34 -6.63 9.24
CA ARG A 9 -11.52 -7.65 10.31
C ARG A 9 -11.73 -9.06 9.77
N GLU A 10 -11.90 -9.18 8.46
CA GLU A 10 -12.10 -10.44 7.77
C GLU A 10 -10.77 -10.99 7.26
N ASN A 11 -10.75 -12.30 6.98
CA ASN A 11 -9.59 -12.95 6.39
C ASN A 11 -9.51 -12.60 4.89
N VAL A 12 -8.77 -11.55 4.55
CA VAL A 12 -8.49 -11.18 3.15
C VAL A 12 -7.49 -12.16 2.55
N ASN A 13 -7.83 -12.76 1.41
CA ASN A 13 -6.85 -13.46 0.60
C ASN A 13 -6.06 -12.42 -0.21
N GLU A 14 -4.84 -12.12 0.25
CA GLU A 14 -3.94 -11.12 -0.34
C GLU A 14 -3.58 -11.49 -1.78
N ASP A 15 -3.37 -12.77 -2.08
CA ASP A 15 -3.04 -13.23 -3.44
C ASP A 15 -4.17 -12.94 -4.43
N ASN A 16 -5.43 -13.12 -4.02
CA ASN A 16 -6.57 -12.78 -4.87
C ASN A 16 -6.63 -11.27 -5.17
N LEU A 17 -6.35 -10.43 -4.17
CA LEU A 17 -6.32 -8.98 -4.35
C LEU A 17 -5.18 -8.56 -5.28
N LEU A 18 -3.97 -9.09 -5.06
CA LEU A 18 -2.78 -8.79 -5.85
C LEU A 18 -2.94 -9.25 -7.30
N ASN A 19 -3.44 -10.46 -7.52
CA ASN A 19 -3.73 -10.97 -8.86
C ASN A 19 -4.82 -10.14 -9.57
N GLY A 20 -5.87 -9.74 -8.85
CA GLY A 20 -6.94 -8.92 -9.42
C GLY A 20 -6.50 -7.50 -9.80
N LEU A 21 -5.33 -7.05 -9.34
CA LEU A 21 -4.76 -5.73 -9.60
C LEU A 21 -3.50 -5.76 -10.47
N ASP A 22 -3.15 -6.93 -11.02
CA ASP A 22 -1.91 -7.16 -11.78
C ASP A 22 -0.66 -6.64 -11.04
N ALA A 23 -0.61 -6.90 -9.72
CA ALA A 23 0.40 -6.31 -8.86
C ALA A 23 1.78 -6.96 -9.03
N VAL A 24 2.83 -6.14 -9.04
CA VAL A 24 4.23 -6.57 -9.23
C VAL A 24 5.01 -6.37 -7.93
N PRO A 25 5.64 -7.41 -7.36
CA PRO A 25 6.40 -7.27 -6.13
C PRO A 25 7.67 -6.43 -6.32
N PHE A 26 8.10 -5.74 -5.27
CA PHE A 26 9.44 -5.15 -5.16
C PHE A 26 10.07 -5.47 -3.80
N LEU A 27 11.41 -5.42 -3.74
CA LEU A 27 12.22 -5.78 -2.56
C LEU A 27 13.22 -4.69 -2.17
N GLU A 28 12.96 -3.48 -2.63
CA GLU A 28 13.80 -2.30 -2.40
C GLU A 28 13.18 -1.43 -1.30
N GLU A 29 14.02 -0.79 -0.49
CA GLU A 29 13.55 0.21 0.46
C GLU A 29 13.02 1.45 -0.26
N ARG A 30 11.83 1.90 0.14
CA ARG A 30 11.20 3.11 -0.40
C ARG A 30 10.64 3.95 0.74
N THR A 31 10.80 5.26 0.61
CA THR A 31 10.22 6.25 1.52
C THR A 31 9.10 7.00 0.79
N PHE A 32 7.91 6.97 1.38
CA PHE A 32 6.74 7.68 0.89
C PHE A 32 6.52 8.95 1.72
N HIS A 33 6.34 10.09 1.06
CA HIS A 33 6.11 11.38 1.72
C HIS A 33 4.65 11.84 1.53
N TYR A 34 3.94 12.03 2.64
CA TYR A 34 2.55 12.50 2.61
C TYR A 34 2.46 13.94 2.06
N SER A 35 1.35 14.28 1.38
CA SER A 35 1.14 15.65 0.85
C SER A 35 0.80 16.68 1.93
N LYS A 36 0.31 16.24 3.08
CA LYS A 36 -0.05 17.11 4.20
C LYS A 36 0.89 16.83 5.37
N GLU A 37 1.20 17.88 6.13
CA GLU A 37 1.78 17.70 7.47
C GLU A 37 0.75 16.97 8.34
N ILE A 38 0.99 15.68 8.52
CA ILE A 38 0.39 14.84 9.55
C ILE A 38 1.52 14.61 10.57
N ASP A 39 1.19 14.21 11.81
CA ASP A 39 2.16 13.88 12.86
C ASP A 39 3.29 12.92 12.40
N PHE A 40 3.04 12.16 11.33
CA PHE A 40 4.02 11.31 10.64
C PHE A 40 4.25 11.82 9.20
N PRO A 41 5.37 12.49 8.90
CA PRO A 41 5.60 13.11 7.60
C PRO A 41 5.97 12.12 6.48
N PHE A 42 6.33 10.89 6.83
CA PHE A 42 6.69 9.84 5.87
C PHE A 42 6.47 8.44 6.44
N GLU A 43 6.47 7.45 5.54
CA GLU A 43 6.54 6.02 5.86
C GLU A 43 7.66 5.38 5.05
N THR A 44 8.41 4.46 5.66
CA THR A 44 9.46 3.69 4.96
C THR A 44 9.13 2.21 5.01
N PHE A 45 9.24 1.54 3.87
CA PHE A 45 8.99 0.10 3.74
C PHE A 45 10.02 -0.56 2.81
N SER A 46 10.41 -1.79 3.14
CA SER A 46 11.43 -2.56 2.44
C SER A 46 10.88 -3.52 1.37
N SER A 47 9.56 -3.65 1.29
CA SER A 47 8.88 -4.50 0.33
C SER A 47 7.43 -4.06 0.14
N GLY A 48 6.80 -4.59 -0.90
CA GLY A 48 5.39 -4.35 -1.20
C GLY A 48 5.09 -4.73 -2.65
N TYR A 49 3.95 -4.27 -3.14
CA TYR A 49 3.49 -4.58 -4.48
C TYR A 49 3.08 -3.32 -5.24
N ASP A 50 3.57 -3.15 -6.44
CA ASP A 50 3.24 -2.03 -7.30
C ASP A 50 2.07 -2.37 -8.22
N ILE A 51 1.13 -1.45 -8.35
CA ILE A 51 0.01 -1.53 -9.28
C ILE A 51 -0.01 -0.32 -10.20
N LYS A 52 -0.60 -0.49 -11.39
CA LYS A 52 -0.93 0.61 -12.28
C LYS A 52 -2.40 0.98 -12.11
N ARG A 53 -2.67 2.20 -11.67
CA ARG A 53 -4.03 2.71 -11.54
C ARG A 53 -4.60 3.10 -12.91
N MET A 54 -5.93 3.17 -12.97
CA MET A 54 -6.67 3.62 -14.16
C MET A 54 -6.34 5.07 -14.57
N ASP A 55 -5.95 5.91 -13.61
CA ASP A 55 -5.48 7.29 -13.85
C ASP A 55 -4.03 7.37 -14.36
N GLY A 56 -3.39 6.22 -14.60
CA GLY A 56 -2.02 6.12 -15.08
C GLY A 56 -0.95 6.23 -13.99
N LYS A 57 -1.33 6.56 -12.75
CA LYS A 57 -0.38 6.68 -11.64
C LYS A 57 0.02 5.32 -11.09
N LYS A 58 1.25 5.25 -10.57
CA LYS A 58 1.74 4.11 -9.81
C LYS A 58 1.20 4.18 -8.39
N ALA A 59 0.77 3.05 -7.84
CA ALA A 59 0.55 2.93 -6.40
C ALA A 59 1.28 1.71 -5.84
N THR A 60 1.71 1.80 -4.60
CA THR A 60 2.27 0.68 -3.84
C THR A 60 1.24 0.20 -2.82
N ILE A 61 1.04 -1.11 -2.75
CA ILE A 61 0.24 -1.79 -1.75
C ILE A 61 1.17 -2.43 -0.72
N THR A 62 0.87 -2.22 0.56
CA THR A 62 1.49 -2.97 1.66
C THR A 62 0.43 -3.59 2.56
N PHE A 63 0.80 -4.68 3.22
CA PHE A 63 -0.05 -5.39 4.17
C PHE A 63 0.63 -5.37 5.54
N VAL A 64 -0.13 -4.96 6.56
CA VAL A 64 0.30 -5.03 7.96
C VAL A 64 -0.65 -5.95 8.70
N ASN A 65 -0.11 -7.06 9.21
CA ASN A 65 -0.90 -8.05 9.92
C ASN A 65 -0.89 -7.75 11.42
N SER A 66 -2.00 -7.19 11.92
CA SER A 66 -2.16 -6.77 13.32
C SER A 66 -3.39 -7.47 13.92
N TYR A 67 -3.28 -8.77 14.22
CA TYR A 67 -4.40 -9.58 14.72
C TYR A 67 -5.22 -8.86 15.82
N PRO A 68 -6.56 -8.76 15.70
CA PRO A 68 -7.44 -9.43 14.72
C PRO A 68 -7.70 -8.62 13.43
N ILE A 69 -6.96 -7.54 13.18
CA ILE A 69 -7.18 -6.61 12.08
C ILE A 69 -6.02 -6.70 11.08
N ARG A 70 -6.33 -6.82 9.80
CA ARG A 70 -5.34 -6.56 8.74
C ARG A 70 -5.48 -5.13 8.25
N ARG A 71 -4.36 -4.43 8.14
CA ARG A 71 -4.31 -3.13 7.50
C ARG A 71 -3.75 -3.29 6.09
N ILE A 72 -4.46 -2.72 5.13
CA ILE A 72 -4.03 -2.65 3.74
C ILE A 72 -3.82 -1.18 3.42
N ASP A 73 -2.60 -0.82 3.03
CA ASP A 73 -2.21 0.55 2.73
C ASP A 73 -1.92 0.70 1.24
N PHE A 74 -2.42 1.78 0.64
CA PHE A 74 -2.17 2.18 -0.73
C PHE A 74 -1.44 3.53 -0.74
N TYR A 75 -0.25 3.56 -1.32
CA TYR A 75 0.62 4.72 -1.42
C TYR A 75 0.70 5.18 -2.88
N ILE A 76 0.11 6.32 -3.20
CA ILE A 76 -0.03 6.80 -4.58
C ILE A 76 1.11 7.76 -4.91
N TRP A 77 1.99 7.35 -5.81
CA TRP A 77 3.15 8.13 -6.24
C TRP A 77 2.72 9.29 -7.18
N PRO A 78 3.55 10.35 -7.31
CA PRO A 78 3.29 11.47 -8.22
C PRO A 78 2.97 11.05 -9.65
#